data_AF-A0A1F2SX04-F1
#
_entry.id   AF-A0A1F2SX04-F1
#
_cell.length_a   1.000
_cell.length_b   1.000
_cell.length_c   1.000
_cell.angle_alpha   90.00
_cell.angle_beta   90.00
_cell.angle_gamma   90.00
#
_symmetry.space_group_name_H-M   'P 1'
#
loop_
_entity.id
_entity.type
_entity.pdbx_description
1 polymer ?
#
loop_
_entity_poly.entity_id
_entity_poly.type
_entity_poly.pdbx_seq_one_letter_code
_entity_poly.pdbx_strand_id
1 'polypeptide(L)'
;MPDASVSLLKYIEKLLLLRGRRDITCRVYPPAASLRTYSIILEGYQLREQFVLNVRQVEHFAATKDDQYVRTEVRAALRNLERQLAKRKSAPRR
;
A
#
# COMPACT_ATOMS: atom_id res chain seq x y z
N MET A 1 -11.77 -11.60 16.53
CA MET A 1 -11.93 -10.78 15.32
C MET A 1 -10.80 -11.14 14.36
N PRO A 2 -11.07 -11.46 13.09
CA PRO A 2 -9.99 -11.62 12.11
C PRO A 2 -9.15 -10.33 12.08
N ASP A 3 -7.83 -10.49 12.10
CA ASP A 3 -6.90 -9.37 12.17
C ASP A 3 -7.09 -8.46 10.94
N ALA A 4 -7.48 -7.21 11.18
CA ALA A 4 -7.74 -6.22 10.13
C ALA A 4 -6.48 -5.95 9.30
N SER A 5 -5.29 -6.05 9.89
CA SER A 5 -4.00 -5.97 9.17
C SER A 5 -3.88 -7.06 8.11
N VAL A 6 -4.23 -8.30 8.48
CA VAL A 6 -4.15 -9.46 7.57
C VAL A 6 -5.17 -9.33 6.44
N SER A 7 -6.39 -8.87 6.76
CA SER A 7 -7.43 -8.63 5.75
C SER A 7 -7.03 -7.55 4.76
N LEU A 8 -6.45 -6.46 5.27
CA LEU A 8 -5.93 -5.35 4.47
C LEU A 8 -4.75 -5.79 3.59
N LEU A 9 -3.80 -6.54 4.15
CA LEU A 9 -2.65 -7.07 3.41
C LEU A 9 -3.10 -7.93 2.23
N LYS A 10 -3.92 -8.96 2.47
CA LYS A 10 -4.43 -9.86 1.41
C LYS A 10 -5.19 -9.09 0.32
N TYR A 11 -5.94 -8.06 0.72
CA TYR A 11 -6.66 -7.23 -0.22
C TYR A 11 -5.71 -6.40 -1.11
N ILE A 12 -4.69 -5.79 -0.52
CA ILE A 12 -3.69 -5.01 -1.28
C ILE A 12 -2.90 -5.94 -2.22
N GLU A 13 -2.47 -7.12 -1.75
CA GLU A 13 -1.81 -8.12 -2.58
C GLU A 13 -2.68 -8.52 -3.79
N LYS A 14 -3.99 -8.74 -3.58
CA LYS A 14 -4.93 -9.01 -4.67
C LYS A 14 -5.00 -7.84 -5.66
N LEU A 15 -5.01 -6.60 -5.19
CA LEU A 15 -4.99 -5.41 -6.08
C LEU A 15 -3.70 -5.34 -6.92
N LEU A 16 -2.55 -5.64 -6.32
CA LEU A 16 -1.26 -5.67 -7.02
C LEU A 16 -1.24 -6.75 -8.09
N LEU A 17 -1.73 -7.95 -7.76
CA LEU A 17 -1.86 -9.07 -8.70
C LEU A 17 -2.76 -8.73 -9.89
N LEU A 18 -3.93 -8.14 -9.63
CA LEU A 18 -4.87 -7.70 -10.68
C LEU A 18 -4.29 -6.61 -11.60
N ARG A 19 -3.31 -5.84 -11.11
CA ARG A 19 -2.59 -4.83 -11.89
C ARG A 19 -1.33 -5.37 -12.58
N GLY A 20 -1.03 -6.65 -12.44
CA GLY A 20 0.19 -7.26 -12.99
C GLY A 20 1.48 -6.84 -12.28
N ARG A 21 1.39 -6.22 -11.10
CA ARG A 21 2.55 -5.75 -10.30
C ARG A 21 3.05 -6.84 -9.36
N ARG A 22 3.56 -7.94 -9.92
CA ARG A 22 4.06 -9.11 -9.16
C ARG A 22 5.43 -8.89 -8.53
N ASP A 23 6.12 -7.87 -8.99
CA ASP A 23 7.44 -7.41 -8.56
C ASP A 23 7.40 -6.52 -7.29
N ILE A 24 6.19 -6.15 -6.85
CA ILE A 24 5.97 -5.29 -5.68
C ILE A 24 5.51 -6.16 -4.51
N THR A 25 6.21 -6.04 -3.40
CA THR A 25 5.85 -6.62 -2.11
C THR A 25 5.11 -5.60 -1.25
N CYS A 26 4.19 -6.06 -0.41
CA CYS A 26 3.40 -5.22 0.49
C CYS A 26 3.63 -5.64 1.93
N ARG A 27 3.79 -4.67 2.83
CA ARG A 27 3.86 -4.87 4.28
C ARG A 27 2.90 -3.93 4.98
N VAL A 28 2.07 -4.46 5.86
CA VAL A 28 1.08 -3.71 6.65
C VAL A 28 1.48 -3.78 8.12
N TYR A 29 1.68 -2.62 8.73
CA TYR A 29 1.97 -2.49 10.15
C TYR A 29 0.76 -1.88 10.84
N PRO A 30 0.18 -2.56 11.85
CA PRO A 30 -0.92 -2.01 12.63
C PRO A 30 -0.45 -0.78 13.43
N PRO A 31 -1.38 0.08 13.86
CA PRO A 31 -1.06 1.20 14.74
C PRO A 31 -0.38 0.69 16.03
N ALA A 32 0.72 1.34 16.42
CA ALA A 32 1.29 1.17 17.75
C ALA A 32 0.31 1.71 18.82
N ALA A 33 0.50 1.32 20.09
CA ALA A 33 -0.30 1.83 21.19
C ALA A 33 -0.33 3.38 21.15
N SER A 34 -1.53 3.97 21.17
CA SER A 34 -1.85 5.42 21.00
C SER A 34 -1.88 5.99 19.57
N LEU A 35 -1.42 5.25 18.54
CA LEU A 35 -1.54 5.71 17.15
C LEU A 35 -2.92 5.36 16.56
N ARG A 36 -3.32 6.12 15.54
CA ARG A 36 -4.62 5.96 14.84
C ARG A 36 -4.47 5.59 13.37
N THR A 37 -3.29 5.13 12.96
CA THR A 37 -2.98 4.86 11.56
C THR A 37 -2.26 3.53 11.37
N TYR A 38 -2.68 2.80 10.33
CA TYR A 38 -1.93 1.71 9.75
C TYR A 38 -0.84 2.28 8.85
N SER A 39 0.37 1.76 8.95
CA SER A 39 1.46 2.08 8.02
C SER A 39 1.56 0.99 6.98
N ILE A 40 1.43 1.34 5.71
CA ILE A 40 1.55 0.41 4.59
C ILE A 40 2.77 0.77 3.77
N ILE A 41 3.57 -0.24 3.46
CA ILE A 41 4.80 -0.10 2.70
C ILE A 41 4.68 -0.97 1.45
N LEU A 42 4.91 -0.35 0.29
CA LEU A 42 5.08 -1.03 -1.00
C LEU A 42 6.55 -0.96 -1.42
N GLU A 43 7.13 -2.09 -1.76
CA GLU A 43 8.55 -2.21 -2.10
C GLU A 43 8.74 -3.01 -3.39
N GLY A 44 9.50 -2.43 -4.33
CA GLY A 44 9.84 -3.04 -5.60
C GLY A 44 10.92 -2.23 -6.31
N TYR A 45 11.70 -2.85 -7.19
CA TYR A 45 12.76 -2.16 -7.96
C TYR A 45 13.75 -1.32 -7.13
N GLN A 46 14.14 -1.79 -5.93
CA GLN A 46 14.98 -1.03 -4.98
C GLN A 46 14.40 0.35 -4.60
N LEU A 47 13.08 0.47 -4.66
CA LEU A 47 12.30 1.62 -4.26
C LEU A 47 11.34 1.20 -3.16
N ARG A 48 11.03 2.15 -2.29
CA ARG A 48 10.10 1.98 -1.18
C ARG A 48 9.17 3.17 -1.16
N GLU A 49 7.88 2.90 -1.13
CA GLU A 49 6.84 3.90 -0.95
C GLU A 49 6.02 3.54 0.28
N GLN A 50 5.79 4.52 1.14
CA GLN A 50 5.02 4.34 2.36
C GLN A 50 3.82 5.29 2.35
N PHE A 51 2.67 4.78 2.73
CA PHE A 51 1.46 5.57 2.94
C PHE A 51 0.74 5.09 4.21
N VAL A 52 -0.21 5.89 4.68
CA VAL A 52 -0.93 5.60 5.92
C VAL A 52 -2.43 5.55 5.68
N LEU A 53 -3.11 4.65 6.39
CA LEU A 53 -4.57 4.61 6.43
C LEU A 53 -5.05 4.81 7.86
N ASN A 54 -6.10 5.60 8.05
CA ASN A 54 -6.70 5.77 9.37
C ASN A 54 -7.35 4.46 9.83
N VAL A 55 -7.27 4.15 11.12
CA VAL A 55 -7.95 3.00 11.73
C VAL A 55 -9.42 2.95 11.35
N ARG A 56 -10.13 4.09 11.36
CA ARG A 56 -11.54 4.15 10.96
C ARG A 56 -11.78 3.72 9.52
N GLN A 57 -10.87 4.05 8.61
CA GLN A 57 -10.98 3.65 7.20
C GLN A 57 -10.75 2.14 7.06
N VAL A 58 -9.80 1.58 7.81
CA VAL A 58 -9.49 0.15 7.79
C VAL A 58 -10.62 -0.67 8.45
N GLU A 59 -11.17 -0.19 9.56
CA GLU A 59 -12.33 -0.79 10.22
C GLU A 59 -13.58 -0.72 9.34
N HIS A 60 -13.82 0.43 8.70
CA HIS A 60 -14.92 0.58 7.74
C HIS A 60 -14.77 -0.42 6.58
N PHE A 61 -13.59 -0.49 5.95
CA PHE A 61 -13.28 -1.48 4.94
C PHE A 61 -13.50 -2.92 5.43
N ALA A 62 -13.05 -3.24 6.65
CA ALA A 62 -13.20 -4.57 7.21
C ALA A 62 -14.68 -4.97 7.36
N ALA A 63 -15.52 -4.02 7.79
CA ALA A 63 -16.94 -4.20 8.05
C ALA A 63 -17.79 -4.20 6.76
N THR A 64 -17.59 -3.24 5.86
CA THR A 64 -18.48 -2.99 4.70
C THR A 64 -17.93 -3.55 3.40
N LYS A 65 -16.64 -3.89 3.36
CA LYS A 65 -15.86 -4.17 2.13
C LYS A 65 -15.80 -2.97 1.17
N ASP A 66 -16.19 -1.78 1.60
CA ASP A 66 -15.92 -0.56 0.84
C ASP A 66 -14.42 -0.27 0.84
N ASP A 67 -13.84 -0.34 -0.35
CA ASP A 67 -12.42 -0.28 -0.59
C ASP A 67 -11.97 1.02 -1.27
N GLN A 68 -12.85 2.02 -1.41
CA GLN A 68 -12.58 3.24 -2.16
C GLN A 68 -11.31 3.95 -1.67
N TYR A 69 -11.16 4.12 -0.35
CA TYR A 69 -9.99 4.76 0.24
C TYR A 69 -8.72 3.93 0.04
N VAL A 70 -8.78 2.63 0.32
CA VAL A 70 -7.65 1.71 0.17
C VAL A 70 -7.14 1.71 -1.28
N ARG A 71 -8.05 1.61 -2.25
CA ARG A 71 -7.71 1.63 -3.69
C ARG A 71 -7.09 2.95 -4.12
N THR A 72 -7.58 4.07 -3.60
CA THR A 72 -7.09 5.39 -3.96
C THR A 72 -5.64 5.56 -3.51
N GLU A 73 -5.36 5.21 -2.25
CA GLU A 73 -3.99 5.29 -1.69
C GLU A 73 -3.04 4.32 -2.38
N VAL A 74 -3.44 3.07 -2.60
CA VAL A 74 -2.61 2.08 -3.33
C VAL A 74 -2.29 2.57 -4.74
N ARG A 75 -3.25 3.16 -5.46
CA ARG A 75 -3.02 3.75 -6.79
C ARG A 75 -2.07 4.93 -6.74
N ALA A 76 -2.16 5.78 -5.73
CA ALA A 76 -1.24 6.91 -5.56
C ALA A 76 0.19 6.41 -5.31
N ALA A 77 0.35 5.47 -4.38
CA ALA A 77 1.64 4.87 -4.04
C ALA A 77 2.31 4.19 -5.25
N LEU A 78 1.54 3.42 -6.04
CA LEU A 78 2.05 2.81 -7.28
C LEU A 78 2.53 3.85 -8.29
N ARG A 79 1.76 4.92 -8.50
CA ARG A 79 2.19 6.02 -9.41
C ARG A 79 3.46 6.70 -8.92
N ASN A 80 3.63 6.86 -7.61
CA ASN A 80 4.84 7.42 -7.04
C ASN A 80 6.05 6.52 -7.28
N LEU A 81 5.92 5.21 -7.06
CA LEU A 81 6.96 4.22 -7.39
C LEU A 81 7.34 4.27 -8.87
N GLU A 82 6.35 4.31 -9.77
CA GLU A 82 6.58 4.40 -11.21
C GLU A 82 7.31 5.69 -11.60
N ARG A 83 6.93 6.83 -11.00
CA ARG A 83 7.62 8.12 -11.21
C ARG A 83 9.06 8.07 -10.71
N GLN A 84 9.32 7.49 -9.54
CA GLN A 84 10.67 7.34 -9.00
C GLN A 84 11.52 6.43 -9.89
N LEU A 85 10.95 5.33 -10.39
CA LEU A 85 11.62 4.43 -11.32
C LEU A 85 11.97 5.12 -12.65
N ALA A 86 11.03 5.88 -13.21
CA ALA A 86 11.25 6.65 -14.43
C ALA A 86 12.38 7.67 -14.24
N LYS A 87 12.39 8.40 -13.12
CA LYS A 87 13.46 9.36 -12.77
C LYS A 87 14.84 8.70 -12.68
N ARG A 88 14.93 7.49 -12.11
CA ARG A 88 16.18 6.72 -12.06
C ARG A 88 16.66 6.28 -13.43
N LYS A 89 15.74 5.92 -14.34
CA LYS A 89 16.09 5.52 -15.71
C LYS A 89 16.52 6.69 -16.58
N SER A 90 15.96 7.88 -16.36
CA SER A 90 16.29 9.09 -17.12
C SER A 90 17.53 9.83 -16.58
N ALA A 91 18.04 9.45 -15.41
CA ALA A 91 19.26 10.06 -14.87
C ALA A 91 20.47 9.62 -15.71
N PRO A 92 21.26 10.54 -16.29
CA PRO A 92 22.47 10.18 -17.00
C PRO A 92 23.43 9.49 -16.02
N ARG A 93 23.87 8.27 -16.35
CA ARG A 93 24.97 7.61 -15.65
C ARG A 93 26.22 8.48 -15.84
N ARG A 94 26.58 9.24 -14.81
CA ARG A 94 27.89 9.89 -14.73
C ARG A 94 28.97 8.86 -14.44
#